data_AF-A0A352ULE4-F1
#
_entry.id   AF-A0A352ULE4-F1
#
_cell.length_a   1.000
_cell.length_b   1.000
_cell.length_c   1.000
_cell.angle_alpha   90.00
_cell.angle_beta   90.00
_cell.angle_gamma   90.00
#
_symmetry.space_group_name_H-M   'P 1'
#
loop_
_entity.id
_entity.type
_entity.pdbx_description
1 polymer ?
#
loop_
_entity_poly.entity_id
_entity_poly.type
_entity_poly.pdbx_seq_one_letter_code
_entity_poly.pdbx_strand_id
1 'polypeptide(L)' 'MNSRRISLNQLPMGRKANVAMLTAEGASRRRMLDLGVVDGTEIEPLYRSPSGNPVAYLIRG' A
#
# COMPACT_ATOMS: atom_id res chain seq x y z
N MET A 1 -17.70 1.56 -13.84
CA MET A 1 -17.42 1.75 -12.41
C MET A 1 -16.28 2.75 -12.27
N ASN A 2 -16.51 3.90 -11.64
CA ASN A 2 -15.48 4.92 -11.43
C ASN A 2 -14.69 4.60 -10.15
N SER A 3 -13.59 3.85 -10.29
CA SER A 3 -12.71 3.56 -9.15
C SER A 3 -11.76 4.74 -8.94
N ARG A 4 -11.94 5.49 -7.85
CA ARG A 4 -11.04 6.60 -7.49
C ARG A 4 -9.69 6.02 -7.02
N ARG A 5 -8.64 6.25 -7.78
CA ARG A 5 -7.26 5.90 -7.40
C ARG A 5 -6.69 6.99 -6.51
N ILE A 6 -5.98 6.57 -5.46
CA ILE A 6 -5.23 7.44 -4.55
C ILE A 6 -3.84 6.84 -4.34
N SER A 7 -2.89 7.65 -3.91
CA SER A 7 -1.58 7.16 -3.51
C SER A 7 -1.69 6.38 -2.20
N LEU A 8 -0.86 5.34 -2.01
CA LEU A 8 -0.95 4.48 -0.82
C LEU A 8 -0.81 5.27 0.51
N ASN A 9 0.01 6.32 0.54
CA ASN A 9 0.18 7.19 1.72
C ASN A 9 -1.06 8.05 2.05
N GLN A 10 -2.03 8.16 1.15
CA GLN A 10 -3.30 8.86 1.35
C GLN A 10 -4.41 7.92 1.85
N LEU A 11 -4.15 6.61 1.92
CA LEU A 11 -5.11 5.65 2.46
C LEU A 11 -5.31 5.92 3.96
N PRO A 12 -6.55 6.20 4.42
CA PRO A 12 -6.80 6.46 5.84
C PRO A 12 -6.50 5.23 6.71
N MET A 13 -6.09 5.45 7.95
CA MET A 13 -5.84 4.39 8.94
C MET A 13 -7.07 3.47 9.08
N GLY A 14 -6.85 2.15 9.11
CA GLY A 14 -7.91 1.15 9.23
C GLY A 14 -8.85 1.02 8.02
N ARG A 15 -8.51 1.64 6.87
CA ARG A 15 -9.26 1.48 5.62
C ARG A 15 -8.50 0.56 4.67
N LYS A 16 -9.21 -0.43 4.15
CA LYS A 16 -8.71 -1.36 3.12
C LYS A 16 -8.82 -0.75 1.73
N ALA A 17 -7.84 -1.06 0.89
CA ALA A 17 -7.87 -0.78 -0.54
C ALA A 17 -7.16 -1.89 -1.32
N ASN A 18 -7.47 -2.01 -2.61
CA ASN A 18 -6.76 -2.90 -3.51
C ASN A 18 -5.66 -2.13 -4.26
N VAL A 19 -4.47 -2.71 -4.35
CA VAL A 19 -3.39 -2.20 -5.19
C VAL A 19 -3.88 -2.17 -6.64
N ALA A 20 -3.76 -1.01 -7.29
CA ALA A 20 -4.16 -0.84 -8.70
C ALA A 20 -2.97 -0.78 -9.67
N MET A 21 -1.79 -0.36 -9.19
CA MET A 21 -0.54 -0.34 -9.95
C MET A 21 0.63 0.01 -9.03
N LEU A 22 1.83 -0.41 -9.42
CA LEU A 22 3.09 0.05 -8.83
C LEU A 22 3.76 1.06 -9.75
N THR A 23 3.97 2.28 -9.26
CA THR A 23 4.77 3.33 -9.91
C THR A 23 6.24 3.30 -9.53
N ALA A 24 6.61 2.49 -8.52
CA ALA A 24 7.99 2.30 -8.13
C ALA A 24 8.76 1.51 -9.21
N GLU A 25 10.05 1.81 -9.32
CA GLU A 25 11.00 1.18 -10.22
C GLU A 25 12.18 0.58 -9.45
N GLY A 26 13.02 -0.19 -10.14
CA GLY A 26 14.28 -0.71 -9.61
C GLY A 26 14.13 -1.55 -8.33
N ALA A 27 14.99 -1.28 -7.34
CA ALA A 27 15.05 -2.05 -6.10
C ALA A 27 13.75 -1.94 -5.27
N SER A 28 13.13 -0.77 -5.22
CA SER A 28 11.88 -0.55 -4.48
C SER A 28 10.73 -1.36 -5.08
N ARG A 29 10.63 -1.43 -6.41
CA ARG A 29 9.64 -2.28 -7.09
C ARG A 29 9.85 -3.75 -6.74
N ARG A 30 11.09 -4.25 -6.84
CA ARG A 30 11.40 -5.65 -6.49
C ARG A 30 11.01 -5.96 -5.05
N ARG A 31 11.36 -5.08 -4.10
CA ARG A 31 10.99 -5.27 -2.70
C ARG A 31 9.48 -5.32 -2.47
N MET A 32 8.72 -4.47 -3.16
CA MET A 32 7.25 -4.53 -3.13
C MET A 32 6.73 -5.88 -3.64
N LEU A 33 7.26 -6.38 -4.75
CA LEU A 33 6.89 -7.70 -5.29
C LEU A 33 7.26 -8.85 -4.33
N ASP A 34 8.45 -8.80 -3.72
CA ASP A 34 8.91 -9.79 -2.74
C ASP A 34 8.00 -9.83 -1.50
N LEU A 35 7.43 -8.69 -1.11
CA LEU A 35 6.44 -8.57 -0.03
C LEU A 35 5.02 -8.96 -0.48
N GLY A 36 4.83 -9.31 -1.75
CA GLY A 36 3.53 -9.68 -2.31
C GLY A 36 2.61 -8.51 -2.62
N VAL A 37 3.15 -7.29 -2.74
CA VAL A 37 2.41 -6.09 -3.19
C VAL A 37 2.28 -6.15 -4.72
N VAL A 38 1.19 -6.75 -5.21
CA VAL A 38 0.86 -6.86 -6.64
C VAL A 38 -0.54 -6.34 -6.93
N ASP A 39 -0.89 -6.14 -8.20
CA ASP A 39 -2.23 -5.71 -8.61
C ASP A 39 -3.32 -6.61 -7.98
N GLY A 40 -4.37 -5.98 -7.47
CA GLY A 40 -5.47 -6.64 -6.76
C GLY A 40 -5.17 -7.04 -5.31
N THR A 41 -3.95 -6.84 -4.80
CA THR A 41 -3.64 -7.16 -3.39
C THR A 41 -4.36 -6.20 -2.45
N GLU A 42 -5.11 -6.74 -1.48
CA GLU A 42 -5.71 -5.95 -0.40
C GLU A 42 -4.62 -5.49 0.57
N ILE A 43 -4.62 -4.19 0.90
CA ILE A 43 -3.68 -3.56 1.83
C ILE A 43 -4.45 -2.69 2.83
N GLU A 44 -4.00 -2.72 4.09
CA GLU A 44 -4.56 -1.92 5.17
C GLU A 44 -3.45 -1.24 6.00
N PRO A 45 -3.48 0.07 6.22
CA PRO A 45 -2.58 0.73 7.14
C PRO A 45 -3.02 0.48 8.59
N LEU A 46 -2.18 -0.19 9.36
CA LEU A 46 -2.45 -0.56 10.76
C LEU A 46 -1.93 0.46 11.74
N TYR A 47 -0.68 0.89 11.56
CA TYR A 47 0.00 1.79 12.48
C TYR A 47 0.73 2.90 11.76
N ARG A 48 0.87 4.04 12.42
CA ARG A 48 1.65 5.18 11.94
C ARG A 48 2.56 5.65 13.06
N SER A 49 3.83 5.89 12.75
CA SER A 49 4.76 6.53 13.69
C SER A 49 4.19 7.85 14.22
N PRO A 50 4.49 8.27 15.46
CA PRO A 50 4.10 9.58 15.99
C PRO A 50 4.54 10.75 15.09
N SER A 51 5.66 10.61 14.39
CA SER A 51 6.17 11.59 13.41
C SER A 51 5.46 11.57 12.06
N GLY A 52 4.52 10.63 11.84
CA GLY A 52 3.75 10.47 10.61
C GLY A 52 4.33 9.47 9.59
N ASN A 53 5.59 9.05 9.74
CA ASN A 53 6.28 8.09 8.87
C ASN A 53 7.34 7.31 9.70
N PRO A 54 7.50 5.98 9.55
CA PRO A 54 6.80 5.06 8.64
C PRO A 54 5.34 4.77 9.01
N VAL A 55 4.60 4.27 8.02
CA VAL A 55 3.28 3.62 8.17
C VAL A 55 3.49 2.11 8.03
N ALA A 56 2.96 1.34 8.95
CA ALA A 56 2.94 -0.12 8.89
C ALA A 56 1.67 -0.58 8.16
N TYR A 57 1.85 -1.43 7.16
CA TYR A 57 0.78 -1.95 6.32
C TYR A 57 0.63 -3.46 6.53
N LEU A 58 -0.61 -3.92 6.67
CA LEU A 58 -0.98 -5.31 6.53
C LEU A 58 -1.04 -5.65 5.04
N ILE A 59 -0.29 -6.66 4.64
CA ILE A 59 -0.22 -7.14 3.25
C ILE A 59 -0.29 -8.66 3.31
N ARG A 60 -1.33 -9.25 2.69
CA ARG A 60 -1.53 -10.71 2.59
C ARG A 60 -1.66 -11.49 3.93
N GLY A 61 -2.30 -10.91 4.94
CA GLY A 61 -2.71 -11.61 6.17
C GLY A 61 -1.60 -11.72 7.20
#